data_AF-A0A8J2P021-F1
#
_entry.id   AF-A0A8J2P021-F1
#
_cell.length_a   1.000
_cell.length_b   1.000
_cell.length_c   1.000
_cell.angle_alpha   90.00
_cell.angle_beta   90.00
_cell.angle_gamma   90.00
#
_symmetry.space_group_name_H-M   'P 1'
#
loop_
_entity.id
_entity.type
_entity.pdbx_description
1 polymer ?
#
loop_
_entity_poly.entity_id
_entity_poly.type
_entity_poly.pdbx_seq_one_letter_code
_entity_poly.pdbx_strand_id
1 'polypeptide(L)' 'NFLAKCDFVICGISSNVCRIVLETMATRFQ' A
#
# COMPACT_ATOMS: atom_id res chain seq x y z
N ASN A 1 12.06 0.08 -0.64
CA ASN A 1 10.66 0.25 -1.10
C ASN A 1 10.01 -1.14 -1.25
N PHE A 2 9.80 -1.85 -0.13
CA PHE A 2 9.43 -3.28 -0.11
C PHE A 2 7.91 -3.48 0.06
N LEU A 3 7.25 -2.61 0.83
CA LEU A 3 5.82 -2.71 1.15
C LEU A 3 4.89 -2.58 -0.06
N ALA A 4 5.25 -1.75 -1.04
CA ALA A 4 4.45 -1.60 -2.27
C ALA A 4 4.58 -2.80 -3.22
N LYS A 5 5.50 -3.74 -3.00
CA LYS A 5 5.70 -4.94 -3.84
C LYS A 5 4.98 -6.19 -3.32
N CYS A 6 4.33 -6.12 -2.15
CA CYS A 6 3.58 -7.24 -1.61
C CYS A 6 2.27 -7.46 -2.40
N ASP A 7 1.76 -8.69 -2.42
CA ASP A 7 0.45 -9.01 -3.01
C ASP A 7 -0.71 -8.56 -2.10
N PHE A 8 -0.44 -8.41 -0.80
CA PHE A 8 -1.41 -7.96 0.20
C PHE A 8 -0.68 -7.17 1.30
N VAL A 9 -1.30 -6.08 1.78
CA VAL A 9 -0.78 -5.25 2.88
C VAL A 9 -1.86 -5.09 3.95
N ILE A 10 -1.54 -5.51 5.17
CA ILE A 10 -2.32 -5.20 6.37
C ILE A 10 -1.60 -4.10 7.10
N CYS A 11 -2.23 -2.93 7.21
CA CYS A 11 -1.66 -1.89 8.04
C CYS A 11 -2.71 -0.85 8.47
N GLY A 12 -2.40 -0.11 9.53
CA GLY A 12 -3.33 0.87 10.10
C GLY A 12 -3.54 2.07 9.18
N ILE A 13 -4.81 2.37 8.85
CA ILE A 13 -5.20 3.50 7.99
C ILE A 13 -4.78 4.86 8.58
N SER A 14 -4.56 4.93 9.89
CA SER A 14 -4.01 6.11 10.57
C SER A 14 -2.57 6.42 10.20
N SER A 15 -1.83 5.48 9.60
CA SER A 15 -0.46 5.69 9.14
C SER A 15 -0.43 6.30 7.74
N ASN A 16 0.27 7.43 7.59
CA ASN A 16 0.47 8.05 6.28
C ASN A 16 1.22 7.14 5.30
N VAL A 17 2.15 6.32 5.80
CA VAL A 17 2.90 5.36 4.98
C VAL A 17 1.97 4.29 4.40
N CYS A 18 1.00 3.85 5.19
CA CYS A 18 -0.02 2.89 4.77
C CYS A 18 -0.88 3.41 3.64
N ARG A 19 -1.33 4.66 3.74
CA ARG A 19 -2.10 5.32 2.69
C ARG A 19 -1.34 5.34 1.37
N ILE A 20 -0.07 5.75 1.39
CA ILE A 20 0.78 5.81 0.19
C ILE A 20 0.95 4.41 -0.43
N VAL A 21 1.18 3.38 0.39
CA VAL A 21 1.31 2.00 -0.09
C VAL A 21 -0.01 1.51 -0.70
N LEU A 22 -1.15 1.83 -0.09
CA LEU A 22 -2.48 1.46 -0.58
C LEU A 22 -2.79 2.14 -1.93
N GLU A 23 -2.51 3.43 -2.06
CA GLU A 23 -2.65 4.19 -3.31
C GLU A 23 -1.72 3.63 -4.41
N THR A 24 -0.50 3.25 -4.05
CA THR A 24 0.47 2.63 -4.97
C THR A 24 0.07 1.20 -5.37
N MET A 25 -0.58 0.46 -4.48
CA MET A 25 -1.12 -0.87 -4.79
C MET A 25 -2.33 -0.77 -5.71
N ALA A 26 -3.24 0.18 -5.46
CA ALA A 26 -4.44 0.38 -6.26
C ALA A 26 -4.12 0.68 -7.74
N THR A 27 -3.04 1.40 -8.02
CA THR A 27 -2.59 1.71 -9.39
C THR A 27 -1.99 0.52 -10.15
N ARG A 28 -1.63 -0.58 -9.47
CA ARG A 28 -1.12 -1.79 -10.13
C ARG A 28 -2.20 -2.74 -10.65
N PHE A 29 -3.43 -2.60 -10.17
CA PHE A 29 -4.56 -3.44 -10.56
C PHE A 29 -5.51 -2.73 -11.55
N GLN A 30 -5.09 -1.64 -12.19
CA GLN A 30 -5.78 -1.04 -13.35
C GLN A 30 -5.36 -1.73 -14.65
#